data_AF-A0A3M1AXK1-F1
#
_entry.id   AF-A0A3M1AXK1-F1
#
_cell.length_a   1.000
_cell.length_b   1.000
_cell.length_c   1.000
_cell.angle_alpha   90.00
_cell.angle_beta   90.00
_cell.angle_gamma   90.00
#
_symmetry.space_group_name_H-M   'P 1'
#
loop_
_entity.id
_entity.type
_entity.pdbx_description
1 polymer ?
#
loop_
_entity_poly.entity_id
_entity_poly.type
_entity_poly.pdbx_seq_one_letter_code
_entity_poly.pdbx_strand_id
1 'polypeptide(L)'
;MKFSRIQIGKWNKLWIRGFVALWLAWAAVSVWENAHIRKQMQIELGKILPHEEMTSLVKAAWIQAQFQLPRIANTYYAWFFSLWLLLAGLILWINYVNRNLHHEVKLQRTLAGFGFIAPSALHLLVFSLGPILFALYISFHHWSILTPERPFVGMANYRDILSSHDFWNSLKNTAIYTLHVPVGMSVSLILALLMNRSNLPGLGILRTIFYLPSITSFVAIAIVWQWLYNPDFGLLNYALSFLKLGPYPWLNHPHTALLSLMLMAIWIQAGYQMVIFLAGLQNIPAYLYEAAIIDGANAWQRFWRITFPLLMPTTFFILVTSVIGSFQVFTQVYVMTEGGPLKATEVIVYHIYKNAWDYLRMGYASAMSFVLFIIILGLTLLQFRLMGKREAWT
;
A
#
# COMPACT_ATOMS: atom_id res chain seq x y z
N MET A 1 -39.18 -13.88 34.43
CA MET A 1 -38.62 -12.74 35.21
C MET A 1 -38.80 -11.47 34.38
N LYS A 2 -39.79 -10.62 34.74
CA LYS A 2 -40.12 -9.38 34.01
C LYS A 2 -39.03 -8.33 34.26
N PHE A 3 -38.05 -8.20 33.35
CA PHE A 3 -37.22 -6.99 33.30
C PHE A 3 -38.04 -5.86 32.67
N SER A 4 -38.16 -4.75 33.40
CA SER A 4 -39.12 -3.68 33.16
C SER A 4 -38.77 -2.86 31.90
N ARG A 5 -39.78 -2.68 31.04
CA ARG A 5 -39.77 -1.81 29.83
C ARG A 5 -39.48 -0.33 30.09
N ILE A 6 -39.27 0.08 31.34
CA ILE A 6 -39.18 1.49 31.75
C ILE A 6 -37.74 2.01 31.82
N GLN A 7 -36.73 1.13 31.94
CA GLN A 7 -35.33 1.60 32.02
C GLN A 7 -34.71 1.94 30.66
N ILE A 8 -35.11 1.28 29.56
CA ILE A 8 -34.45 1.45 28.24
C ILE A 8 -34.71 2.86 27.64
N GLY A 9 -35.85 3.49 27.96
CA GLY A 9 -36.13 4.88 27.53
C GLY A 9 -35.28 5.94 28.24
N LYS A 10 -34.79 5.68 29.46
CA LYS A 10 -33.90 6.61 30.19
C LYS A 10 -32.46 6.55 29.65
N TRP A 11 -31.98 5.39 29.23
CA TRP A 11 -30.65 5.22 28.64
C TRP A 11 -30.50 5.94 27.27
N ASN A 12 -31.54 5.95 26.43
CA ASN A 12 -31.52 6.70 25.17
C ASN A 12 -31.43 8.22 25.37
N LYS A 13 -32.11 8.78 26.37
CA LYS A 13 -32.00 10.21 26.70
C LYS A 13 -30.64 10.56 27.31
N LEU A 14 -30.04 9.65 28.09
CA LEU A 14 -28.71 9.85 28.67
C LEU A 14 -27.61 9.84 27.60
N TRP A 15 -27.71 8.92 26.63
CA TRP A 15 -26.76 8.84 25.51
C TRP A 15 -26.85 10.03 24.56
N ILE A 16 -28.06 10.51 24.22
CA ILE A 16 -28.23 11.72 23.39
C ILE A 16 -27.68 12.94 24.13
N ARG A 17 -27.90 13.06 25.44
CA ARG A 17 -27.35 14.15 26.25
C ARG A 17 -25.82 14.06 26.38
N GLY A 18 -25.27 12.85 26.55
CA GLY A 18 -23.82 12.61 26.56
C GLY A 18 -23.17 12.91 25.21
N PHE A 19 -23.82 12.56 24.11
CA PHE A 19 -23.37 12.85 22.75
C PHE A 19 -23.41 14.36 22.44
N VAL A 20 -24.49 15.05 22.82
CA VAL A 20 -24.58 16.52 22.68
C VAL A 20 -23.55 17.22 23.57
N ALA A 21 -23.27 16.71 24.77
CA ALA A 21 -22.24 17.26 25.66
C ALA A 21 -20.82 17.03 25.11
N LEU A 22 -20.51 15.85 24.57
CA LEU A 22 -19.25 15.55 23.89
C LEU A 22 -19.11 16.37 22.59
N TRP A 23 -20.20 16.59 21.86
CA TRP A 23 -20.25 17.47 20.69
C TRP A 23 -20.00 18.93 21.04
N LEU A 24 -20.62 19.46 22.10
CA LEU A 24 -20.37 20.82 22.59
C LEU A 24 -18.95 20.97 23.16
N ALA A 25 -18.43 19.97 23.86
CA ALA A 25 -17.06 19.96 24.36
C ALA A 25 -16.03 19.92 23.21
N TRP A 26 -16.27 19.11 22.18
CA TRP A 26 -15.41 19.03 21.00
C TRP A 26 -15.53 20.27 20.08
N ALA A 27 -16.73 20.83 19.93
CA ALA A 27 -16.94 22.12 19.25
C ALA A 27 -16.25 23.26 20.01
N ALA A 28 -16.29 23.25 21.34
CA ALA A 28 -15.56 24.21 22.17
C ALA A 28 -14.04 24.03 22.06
N VAL A 29 -13.54 22.79 22.05
CA VAL A 29 -12.10 22.47 21.89
C VAL A 29 -11.60 22.86 20.50
N SER A 30 -12.35 22.58 19.43
CA SER A 30 -11.96 22.93 18.05
C SER A 30 -12.03 24.44 17.75
N VAL A 31 -12.94 25.18 18.40
CA VAL A 31 -12.95 26.65 18.39
C VAL A 31 -11.79 27.21 19.23
N TRP A 32 -11.47 26.59 20.36
CA TRP A 32 -10.35 26.97 21.24
C TRP A 32 -8.99 26.73 20.59
N GLU A 33 -8.78 25.61 19.91
CA GLU A 33 -7.54 25.25 19.20
C GLU A 33 -7.26 26.21 18.03
N ASN A 34 -8.30 26.57 17.25
CA ASN A 34 -8.20 27.57 16.20
C ASN A 34 -8.02 29.02 16.71
N ALA A 35 -8.51 29.34 17.90
CA ALA A 35 -8.27 30.64 18.53
C ALA A 35 -6.84 30.71 19.11
N HIS A 36 -6.35 29.62 19.69
CA HIS A 36 -5.02 29.53 20.26
C HIS A 36 -3.94 29.58 19.18
N ILE A 37 -4.08 28.84 18.07
CA ILE A 37 -3.17 28.89 16.92
C ILE A 37 -3.14 30.30 16.33
N ARG A 38 -4.29 30.97 16.18
CA ARG A 38 -4.36 32.38 15.73
C ARG A 38 -3.61 33.33 16.66
N LYS A 39 -3.77 33.18 17.97
CA LYS A 39 -3.11 34.00 18.98
C LYS A 39 -1.60 33.74 19.02
N GLN A 40 -1.17 32.49 18.91
CA GLN A 40 0.24 32.08 18.87
C GLN A 40 0.94 32.60 17.61
N MET A 41 0.28 32.51 16.45
CA MET A 41 0.79 33.02 15.17
C MET A 41 0.91 34.56 15.20
N GLN A 42 -0.06 35.27 15.78
CA GLN A 42 0.02 36.72 15.99
C GLN A 42 1.17 37.12 16.92
N ILE A 43 1.43 36.34 17.98
CA ILE A 43 2.52 36.59 18.92
C ILE A 43 3.88 36.32 18.28
N GLU A 44 4.04 35.22 17.54
CA GLU A 44 5.32 34.90 16.88
C GLU A 44 5.62 35.80 15.68
N LEU A 45 4.61 36.21 14.91
CA LEU A 45 4.79 37.15 13.80
C LEU A 45 5.03 38.59 14.27
N GLY A 46 4.41 38.99 15.40
CA GLY A 46 4.66 40.30 16.03
C GLY A 46 6.05 40.43 16.68
N LYS A 47 6.76 39.32 16.90
CA LYS A 47 8.17 39.31 17.34
C LYS A 47 9.16 39.48 16.19
N ILE A 48 8.76 39.24 14.95
CA ILE A 48 9.67 39.17 13.79
C ILE A 48 9.69 40.49 12.99
N LEU A 49 8.67 41.36 13.09
CA LEU A 49 8.57 42.60 12.30
C LEU A 49 8.02 43.79 13.12
N PRO A 50 8.68 44.97 13.12
CA PRO A 50 8.12 46.21 13.66
C PRO A 50 6.90 46.70 12.85
N HIS A 51 5.95 47.35 13.53
CA HIS A 51 4.61 47.68 13.01
C HIS A 51 4.55 48.59 11.75
N GLU A 52 5.67 49.21 11.36
CA GLU A 52 5.73 50.22 10.29
C GLU A 52 6.15 49.67 8.91
N GLU A 53 6.79 48.49 8.82
CA GLU A 53 7.30 47.93 7.55
C GLU A 53 6.41 46.85 6.92
N MET A 54 5.12 46.84 7.25
CA MET A 54 4.18 45.86 6.69
C MET A 54 3.79 46.27 5.26
N THR A 55 4.68 45.98 4.30
CA THR A 55 4.49 46.23 2.86
C THR A 55 3.19 45.59 2.35
N SER A 56 2.57 46.24 1.36
CA SER A 56 1.25 45.92 0.81
C SER A 56 1.08 44.45 0.39
N LEU A 57 2.16 43.79 -0.04
CA LEU A 57 2.18 42.38 -0.45
C LEU A 57 2.03 41.40 0.73
N VAL A 58 2.66 41.69 1.87
CA VAL A 58 2.52 40.85 3.08
C VAL A 58 1.11 41.01 3.65
N LYS A 59 0.55 42.23 3.64
CA LYS A 59 -0.87 42.49 3.99
C LYS A 59 -1.84 41.71 3.11
N ALA A 60 -1.63 41.71 1.79
CA ALA A 60 -2.48 40.99 0.85
C ALA A 60 -2.41 39.47 1.06
N ALA A 61 -1.20 38.90 1.23
CA ALA A 61 -1.01 37.49 1.53
C ALA A 61 -1.64 37.08 2.87
N TRP A 62 -1.56 37.95 3.89
CA TRP A 62 -2.19 37.72 5.19
C TRP A 62 -3.71 37.70 5.11
N ILE A 63 -4.33 38.68 4.43
CA ILE A 63 -5.78 38.75 4.20
C ILE A 63 -6.27 37.55 3.39
N GLN A 64 -5.49 37.12 2.40
CA GLN A 64 -5.81 35.97 1.55
C GLN A 64 -5.69 34.65 2.32
N ALA A 65 -4.69 34.49 3.19
CA ALA A 65 -4.57 33.34 4.11
C ALA A 65 -5.73 33.30 5.12
N GLN A 66 -6.13 34.46 5.65
CA GLN A 66 -7.28 34.61 6.56
C GLN A 66 -8.60 34.15 5.93
N PHE A 67 -8.78 34.34 4.62
CA PHE A 67 -9.96 33.92 3.87
C PHE A 67 -9.92 32.45 3.40
N GLN A 68 -8.74 31.90 3.12
CA GLN A 68 -8.57 30.55 2.59
C GLN A 68 -8.56 29.47 3.69
N LEU A 69 -7.95 29.74 4.86
CA LEU A 69 -7.84 28.77 5.96
C LEU A 69 -9.20 28.27 6.50
N PRO A 70 -10.23 29.11 6.70
CA PRO A 70 -11.57 28.64 7.09
C PRO A 70 -12.26 27.83 6.00
N ARG A 71 -11.96 28.11 4.72
CA ARG A 71 -12.60 27.47 3.57
C ARG A 71 -12.07 26.05 3.34
N ILE A 72 -10.76 25.87 3.50
CA ILE A 72 -10.09 24.56 3.41
C ILE A 72 -10.49 23.69 4.61
N ALA A 73 -10.43 24.25 5.82
CA ALA A 73 -10.91 23.60 7.04
C ALA A 73 -12.38 23.17 6.94
N ASN A 74 -13.29 24.09 6.56
CA ASN A 74 -14.72 23.78 6.39
C ASN A 74 -14.98 22.66 5.40
N THR A 75 -14.17 22.54 4.35
CA THR A 75 -14.35 21.48 3.35
C THR A 75 -14.02 20.11 3.95
N TYR A 76 -12.86 19.96 4.62
CA TYR A 76 -12.51 18.70 5.28
C TYR A 76 -13.44 18.35 6.45
N TYR A 77 -13.82 19.32 7.27
CA TYR A 77 -14.77 19.10 8.36
C TYR A 77 -16.16 18.70 7.85
N ALA A 78 -16.60 19.26 6.71
CA ALA A 78 -17.86 18.85 6.08
C ALA A 78 -17.80 17.39 5.58
N TRP A 79 -16.68 16.95 4.99
CA TRP A 79 -16.49 15.55 4.58
C TRP A 79 -16.48 14.59 5.77
N PHE A 80 -15.71 14.90 6.83
CA PHE A 80 -15.69 14.09 8.06
C PHE A 80 -17.06 14.05 8.75
N PHE A 81 -17.75 15.19 8.84
CA PHE A 81 -19.08 15.27 9.44
C PHE A 81 -20.13 14.49 8.63
N SER A 82 -20.08 14.59 7.30
CA SER A 82 -20.96 13.82 6.41
C SER A 82 -20.74 12.32 6.57
N LEU A 83 -19.49 11.87 6.71
CA LEU A 83 -19.14 10.48 6.98
C LEU A 83 -19.69 10.00 8.33
N TRP A 84 -19.54 10.80 9.39
CA TRP A 84 -20.07 10.47 10.71
C TRP A 84 -21.59 10.43 10.75
N LEU A 85 -22.27 11.33 10.02
CA LEU A 85 -23.72 11.29 9.85
C LEU A 85 -24.19 10.06 9.08
N LEU A 86 -23.47 9.65 8.04
CA LEU A 86 -23.77 8.42 7.30
C LEU A 86 -23.58 7.18 8.18
N LEU A 87 -22.52 7.12 8.99
CA LEU A 87 -22.29 6.03 9.93
C LEU A 87 -23.35 5.98 11.05
N ALA A 88 -23.70 7.14 11.63
CA ALA A 88 -24.77 7.23 12.63
C ALA A 88 -26.13 6.86 12.02
N GLY A 89 -26.43 7.35 10.82
CA GLY A 89 -27.63 7.02 10.07
C GLY A 89 -27.72 5.52 9.75
N LEU A 90 -26.60 4.90 9.39
CA LEU A 90 -26.52 3.47 9.14
C LEU A 90 -26.77 2.66 10.43
N ILE A 91 -26.16 3.04 11.56
CA ILE A 91 -26.38 2.37 12.85
C ILE A 91 -27.84 2.51 13.29
N LEU A 92 -28.44 3.69 13.12
CA LEU A 92 -29.84 3.92 13.44
C LEU A 92 -30.77 3.14 12.50
N TRP A 93 -30.43 3.04 11.23
CA TRP A 93 -31.18 2.26 10.24
C TRP A 93 -31.12 0.77 10.54
N ILE A 94 -29.94 0.21 10.86
CA ILE A 94 -29.79 -1.19 11.30
C ILE A 94 -30.64 -1.47 12.53
N ASN A 95 -30.58 -0.57 13.53
CA ASN A 95 -31.38 -0.70 14.75
C ASN A 95 -32.89 -0.55 14.50
N TYR A 96 -33.30 0.31 13.57
CA TYR A 96 -34.69 0.50 13.16
C TYR A 96 -35.22 -0.73 12.42
N VAL A 97 -34.48 -1.23 11.43
CA VAL A 97 -34.79 -2.45 10.67
C VAL A 97 -34.93 -3.65 11.61
N ASN A 98 -34.01 -3.80 12.57
CA ASN A 98 -34.04 -4.90 13.54
C ASN A 98 -35.23 -4.81 14.52
N ARG A 99 -35.81 -3.62 14.72
CA ARG A 99 -36.94 -3.39 15.62
C ARG A 99 -38.32 -3.47 14.96
N ASN A 100 -38.45 -3.09 13.69
CA ASN A 100 -39.76 -2.80 13.09
C ASN A 100 -40.26 -3.80 12.04
N LEU A 101 -39.44 -4.74 11.57
CA LEU A 101 -39.88 -5.73 10.57
C LEU A 101 -40.36 -6.99 11.27
N HIS A 102 -41.68 -7.25 11.27
CA HIS A 102 -42.28 -8.42 11.93
C HIS A 102 -42.88 -9.48 10.99
N HIS A 103 -42.76 -9.36 9.66
CA HIS A 103 -43.58 -10.21 8.76
C HIS A 103 -42.92 -11.01 7.63
N GLU A 104 -41.63 -10.87 7.30
CA GLU A 104 -40.97 -11.78 6.32
C GLU A 104 -39.53 -12.14 6.70
N VAL A 105 -39.32 -13.38 7.16
CA VAL A 105 -38.05 -13.91 7.68
C VAL A 105 -36.88 -13.80 6.68
N LYS A 106 -37.17 -13.75 5.37
CA LYS A 106 -36.14 -13.64 4.32
C LYS A 106 -35.63 -12.21 4.17
N LEU A 107 -36.52 -11.23 4.15
CA LEU A 107 -36.17 -9.80 4.06
C LEU A 107 -35.43 -9.32 5.33
N GLN A 108 -35.83 -9.81 6.51
CA GLN A 108 -35.14 -9.56 7.78
C GLN A 108 -33.68 -10.03 7.76
N ARG A 109 -33.43 -11.27 7.29
CA ARG A 109 -32.08 -11.83 7.20
C ARG A 109 -31.22 -11.09 6.19
N THR A 110 -31.78 -10.71 5.05
CA THR A 110 -31.07 -9.94 4.02
C THR A 110 -30.71 -8.54 4.49
N LEU A 111 -31.65 -7.81 5.12
CA LEU A 111 -31.38 -6.45 5.62
C LEU A 111 -30.44 -6.44 6.84
N ALA A 112 -30.56 -7.42 7.74
CA ALA A 112 -29.59 -7.59 8.83
C ALA A 112 -28.20 -7.94 8.28
N GLY A 113 -28.11 -8.79 7.25
CA GLY A 113 -26.87 -9.10 6.54
C GLY A 113 -26.24 -7.86 5.90
N PHE A 114 -27.03 -7.05 5.19
CA PHE A 114 -26.55 -5.76 4.68
C PHE A 114 -26.12 -4.81 5.80
N GLY A 115 -26.82 -4.81 6.93
CA GLY A 115 -26.43 -4.06 8.12
C GLY A 115 -25.04 -4.42 8.65
N PHE A 116 -24.70 -5.71 8.68
CA PHE A 116 -23.36 -6.16 9.11
C PHE A 116 -22.25 -5.82 8.11
N ILE A 117 -22.56 -5.82 6.81
CA ILE A 117 -21.59 -5.50 5.74
C ILE A 117 -21.44 -3.99 5.56
N ALA A 118 -22.47 -3.21 5.89
CA ALA A 118 -22.51 -1.79 5.54
C ALA A 118 -21.37 -0.95 6.13
N PRO A 119 -20.88 -1.13 7.38
CA PRO A 119 -19.74 -0.37 7.88
C PRO A 119 -18.46 -0.59 7.07
N SER A 120 -18.16 -1.84 6.70
CA SER A 120 -16.97 -2.16 5.89
C SER A 120 -17.14 -1.73 4.44
N ALA A 121 -18.33 -1.92 3.85
CA ALA A 121 -18.63 -1.47 2.50
C ALA A 121 -18.56 0.06 2.38
N LEU A 122 -19.12 0.80 3.36
CA LEU A 122 -19.07 2.26 3.37
C LEU A 122 -17.63 2.77 3.50
N HIS A 123 -16.82 2.13 4.34
CA HIS A 123 -15.40 2.46 4.44
C HIS A 123 -14.68 2.28 3.09
N LEU A 124 -14.87 1.13 2.43
CA LEU A 124 -14.27 0.85 1.11
C LEU A 124 -14.75 1.85 0.06
N LEU A 125 -16.05 2.14 0.00
CA LEU A 125 -16.61 3.07 -0.98
C LEU A 125 -16.08 4.48 -0.81
N VAL A 126 -16.03 4.99 0.42
CA VAL A 126 -15.65 6.39 0.67
C VAL A 126 -14.14 6.59 0.66
N PHE A 127 -13.37 5.68 1.24
CA PHE A 127 -11.92 5.86 1.43
C PHE A 127 -11.05 5.14 0.40
N SER A 128 -11.59 4.18 -0.34
CA SER A 128 -10.86 3.50 -1.42
C SER A 128 -11.43 3.88 -2.78
N LEU A 129 -12.70 3.59 -3.04
CA LEU A 129 -13.28 3.79 -4.37
C LEU A 129 -13.46 5.28 -4.71
N GLY A 130 -13.89 6.11 -3.74
CA GLY A 130 -14.06 7.55 -3.92
C GLY A 130 -12.80 8.26 -4.44
N PRO A 131 -11.65 8.16 -3.76
CA PRO A 131 -10.38 8.72 -4.23
C PRO A 131 -9.93 8.18 -5.58
N ILE A 132 -10.16 6.90 -5.87
CA ILE A 132 -9.83 6.29 -7.18
C ILE A 132 -10.66 6.95 -8.28
N LEU A 133 -11.98 7.07 -8.11
CA LEU A 133 -12.85 7.72 -9.08
C LEU A 133 -12.52 9.21 -9.24
N PHE A 134 -12.12 9.88 -8.15
CA PHE A 134 -11.67 11.26 -8.21
C PHE A 134 -10.33 11.42 -8.95
N ALA A 135 -9.37 10.51 -8.73
CA ALA A 135 -8.13 10.47 -9.48
C ALA A 135 -8.39 10.19 -10.98
N LEU A 136 -9.38 9.36 -11.29
CA LEU A 136 -9.81 9.11 -12.68
C LEU A 136 -10.40 10.37 -13.31
N TYR A 137 -11.17 11.15 -12.56
CA TYR A 137 -11.65 12.44 -13.04
C TYR A 137 -10.48 13.41 -13.30
N ILE A 138 -9.53 13.50 -12.36
CA ILE A 138 -8.35 14.37 -12.47
C ILE A 138 -7.46 13.96 -13.66
N SER A 139 -7.38 12.68 -14.02
CA SER A 139 -6.53 12.22 -15.13
C SER A 139 -6.94 12.78 -16.50
N PHE A 140 -8.19 13.21 -16.67
CA PHE A 140 -8.67 13.87 -17.90
C PHE A 140 -8.53 15.40 -17.87
N HIS A 141 -7.96 15.97 -16.81
CA HIS A 141 -7.78 17.41 -16.64
C HIS A 141 -6.30 17.77 -16.62
N HIS A 142 -5.97 18.97 -17.11
CA HIS A 142 -4.67 19.56 -16.82
C HIS A 142 -4.73 20.15 -15.41
N TRP A 143 -4.46 19.30 -14.43
CA TRP A 143 -4.53 19.66 -13.02
C TRP A 143 -3.13 19.86 -12.45
N SER A 144 -2.77 21.10 -12.16
CA SER A 144 -1.59 21.44 -11.37
C SER A 144 -2.02 21.97 -10.00
N ILE A 145 -1.16 21.80 -8.99
CA ILE A 145 -1.37 22.41 -7.68
C ILE A 145 -1.12 23.93 -7.73
N LEU A 146 -0.26 24.38 -8.66
CA LEU A 146 0.16 25.78 -8.74
C LEU A 146 -0.86 26.67 -9.46
N THR A 147 -1.57 26.13 -10.45
CA THR A 147 -2.52 26.90 -11.26
C THR A 147 -3.96 26.68 -10.80
N PRO A 148 -4.75 27.75 -10.60
CA PRO A 148 -6.18 27.63 -10.27
C PRO A 148 -6.99 27.00 -11.41
N GLU A 149 -6.57 27.24 -12.66
CA GLU A 149 -7.20 26.69 -13.84
C GLU A 149 -6.98 25.17 -13.93
N ARG A 150 -8.08 24.46 -14.20
CA ARG A 150 -8.12 23.00 -14.31
C ARG A 150 -8.90 22.62 -15.56
N PRO A 151 -8.42 22.96 -16.77
CA PRO A 151 -9.16 22.70 -17.99
C PRO A 151 -9.28 21.19 -18.23
N PHE A 152 -10.42 20.77 -18.74
CA PHE A 152 -10.62 19.41 -19.24
C PHE A 152 -9.84 19.27 -20.55
N VAL A 153 -8.89 18.34 -20.58
CA VAL A 153 -8.00 18.10 -21.73
C VAL A 153 -8.25 16.75 -22.40
N GLY A 154 -9.28 16.02 -21.95
CA GLY A 154 -9.61 14.69 -22.45
C GLY A 154 -8.41 13.74 -22.36
N MET A 155 -8.03 13.13 -23.48
CA MET A 155 -6.96 12.12 -23.54
C MET A 155 -5.54 12.70 -23.68
N ALA A 156 -5.35 14.01 -23.60
CA ALA A 156 -4.04 14.63 -23.82
C ALA A 156 -2.95 14.06 -22.90
N ASN A 157 -3.22 13.94 -21.60
CA ASN A 157 -2.28 13.36 -20.63
C ASN A 157 -1.84 11.95 -21.05
N TYR A 158 -2.77 11.11 -21.52
CA TYR A 158 -2.46 9.74 -21.94
C TYR A 158 -1.60 9.69 -23.21
N ARG A 159 -1.86 10.59 -24.17
CA ARG A 159 -1.02 10.71 -25.38
C ARG A 159 0.40 11.12 -25.02
N ASP A 160 0.53 12.10 -24.14
CA ASP A 160 1.83 12.63 -23.72
C ASP A 160 2.64 11.55 -22.99
N ILE A 161 1.99 10.75 -22.13
CA ILE A 161 2.59 9.58 -21.48
C ILE A 161 3.17 8.59 -22.50
N LEU A 162 2.37 8.21 -23.50
CA LEU A 162 2.79 7.22 -24.51
C LEU A 162 3.93 7.73 -25.40
N SER A 163 4.07 9.05 -25.56
CA SER A 163 5.17 9.68 -26.28
C SER A 163 6.42 9.94 -25.43
N SER A 164 6.33 9.79 -24.10
CA SER A 164 7.40 10.15 -23.18
C SER A 164 8.48 9.07 -23.07
N HIS A 165 9.73 9.43 -23.41
CA HIS A 165 10.87 8.55 -23.24
C HIS A 165 11.10 8.15 -21.77
N ASP A 166 10.90 9.09 -20.84
CA ASP A 166 11.07 8.86 -19.40
C ASP A 166 10.05 7.84 -18.87
N PHE A 167 8.82 7.88 -19.36
CA PHE A 167 7.79 6.89 -19.01
C PHE A 167 8.23 5.49 -19.43
N TRP A 168 8.63 5.31 -20.69
CA TRP A 168 9.08 4.01 -21.19
C TRP A 168 10.37 3.52 -20.51
N ASN A 169 11.29 4.41 -20.18
CA ASN A 169 12.47 4.08 -19.38
C ASN A 169 12.06 3.56 -17.99
N SER A 170 11.13 4.25 -17.33
CA SER A 170 10.67 3.84 -16.00
C SER A 170 9.90 2.51 -16.01
N LEU A 171 9.11 2.26 -17.06
CA LEU A 171 8.43 0.99 -17.25
C LEU A 171 9.42 -0.14 -17.55
N LYS A 172 10.45 0.12 -18.37
CA LYS A 172 11.53 -0.83 -18.64
C LYS A 172 12.29 -1.20 -17.36
N ASN A 173 12.68 -0.21 -16.55
CA ASN A 173 13.34 -0.46 -15.28
C ASN A 173 12.45 -1.28 -14.34
N THR A 174 11.16 -0.98 -14.30
CA THR A 174 10.19 -1.76 -13.50
C THR A 174 10.10 -3.20 -13.99
N ALA A 175 10.03 -3.43 -15.31
CA ALA A 175 10.01 -4.77 -15.89
C ALA A 175 11.29 -5.57 -15.62
N ILE A 176 12.46 -4.92 -15.72
CA ILE A 176 13.75 -5.54 -15.37
C ILE A 176 13.79 -5.85 -13.87
N TYR A 177 13.32 -4.92 -13.03
CA TYR A 177 13.22 -5.12 -11.60
C TYR A 177 12.33 -6.31 -11.24
N THR A 178 11.21 -6.52 -11.94
CA THR A 178 10.32 -7.69 -11.74
C THR A 178 11.02 -9.03 -11.94
N LEU A 179 12.16 -9.10 -12.64
CA LEU A 179 12.93 -10.34 -12.79
C LEU A 179 13.45 -10.89 -11.44
N HIS A 180 13.46 -10.09 -10.37
CA HIS A 180 13.78 -10.58 -9.03
C HIS A 180 12.70 -11.55 -8.49
N VAL A 181 11.46 -11.45 -8.97
CA VAL A 181 10.33 -12.26 -8.49
C VAL A 181 10.58 -13.77 -8.64
N PRO A 182 10.85 -14.31 -9.84
CA PRO A 182 11.11 -15.74 -9.99
C PRO A 182 12.33 -16.22 -9.19
N VAL A 183 13.37 -15.39 -9.09
CA VAL A 183 14.56 -15.71 -8.30
C VAL A 183 14.22 -15.77 -6.80
N GLY A 184 13.51 -14.75 -6.29
CA GLY A 184 13.05 -14.68 -4.91
C GLY A 184 12.12 -15.83 -4.54
N MET A 185 11.17 -16.18 -5.43
CA MET A 185 10.30 -17.34 -5.26
C MET A 185 11.10 -18.65 -5.19
N SER A 186 12.11 -18.79 -6.06
CA SER A 186 12.97 -19.99 -6.07
C SER A 186 13.77 -20.11 -4.77
N VAL A 187 14.37 -19.02 -4.30
CA VAL A 187 15.08 -18.96 -3.01
C VAL A 187 14.12 -19.32 -1.87
N SER A 188 12.92 -18.76 -1.87
CA SER A 188 11.89 -19.00 -0.86
C SER A 188 11.43 -20.46 -0.82
N LEU A 189 11.23 -21.08 -2.00
CA LEU A 189 10.87 -22.49 -2.11
C LEU A 189 12.00 -23.39 -1.61
N ILE A 190 13.25 -23.08 -1.94
CA ILE A 190 14.41 -23.83 -1.43
C ILE A 190 14.45 -23.74 0.10
N LEU A 191 14.31 -22.54 0.68
CA LEU A 191 14.24 -22.36 2.12
C LEU A 191 13.07 -23.14 2.73
N ALA A 192 11.89 -23.12 2.09
CA ALA A 192 10.72 -23.84 2.58
C ALA A 192 10.95 -25.35 2.58
N LEU A 193 11.55 -25.91 1.52
CA LEU A 193 11.91 -27.33 1.44
C LEU A 193 12.94 -27.74 2.49
N LEU A 194 13.93 -26.88 2.78
CA LEU A 194 14.90 -27.11 3.85
C LEU A 194 14.22 -27.12 5.22
N MET A 195 13.25 -26.23 5.43
CA MET A 195 12.51 -26.07 6.69
C MET A 195 11.33 -27.01 6.88
N ASN A 196 10.90 -27.70 5.83
CA ASN A 196 9.83 -28.69 5.89
C ASN A 196 10.28 -30.04 6.48
N ARG A 197 11.58 -30.22 6.75
CA ARG A 197 12.12 -31.44 7.33
C ARG A 197 11.78 -31.49 8.82
N SER A 198 10.98 -32.45 9.26
CA SER A 198 10.50 -32.59 10.65
C SER A 198 11.60 -32.80 11.69
N ASN A 199 12.79 -33.25 11.29
CA ASN A 199 13.81 -33.79 12.20
C ASN A 199 14.96 -32.81 12.54
N LEU A 200 14.86 -31.53 12.18
CA LEU A 200 15.90 -30.54 12.50
C LEU A 200 15.56 -29.80 13.82
N PRO A 201 16.38 -29.94 14.88
CA PRO A 201 16.19 -29.14 16.09
C PRO A 201 16.44 -27.65 15.76
N GLY A 202 15.64 -26.75 16.34
CA GLY A 202 15.78 -25.30 16.14
C GLY A 202 15.06 -24.69 14.93
N LEU A 203 14.22 -25.47 14.20
CA LEU A 203 13.45 -24.96 13.06
C LEU A 203 12.58 -23.73 13.38
N GLY A 204 11.99 -23.68 14.58
CA GLY A 204 11.20 -22.52 15.00
C GLY A 204 12.04 -21.23 15.02
N ILE A 205 13.26 -21.30 15.55
CA ILE A 205 14.18 -20.16 15.62
C ILE A 205 14.60 -19.74 14.20
N LEU A 206 14.99 -20.70 13.36
CA LEU A 206 15.38 -20.40 11.99
C LEU A 206 14.23 -19.75 11.22
N ARG A 207 13.00 -20.29 11.30
CA ARG A 207 11.81 -19.71 10.65
C ARG A 207 11.60 -18.26 11.09
N THR A 208 11.75 -17.97 12.38
CA THR A 208 11.66 -16.62 12.92
C THR A 208 12.75 -15.70 12.37
N ILE A 209 14.02 -16.15 12.33
CA ILE A 209 15.14 -15.35 11.81
C ILE A 209 14.91 -14.97 10.35
N PHE A 210 14.52 -15.92 9.49
CA PHE A 210 14.27 -15.63 8.08
C PHE A 210 13.02 -14.78 7.85
N TYR A 211 12.00 -14.88 8.71
CA TYR A 211 10.77 -14.10 8.61
C TYR A 211 10.89 -12.68 9.20
N LEU A 212 11.83 -12.45 10.12
CA LEU A 212 12.04 -11.18 10.81
C LEU A 212 12.17 -9.95 9.87
N PRO A 213 12.87 -10.02 8.72
CA PRO A 213 12.94 -8.92 7.77
C PRO A 213 11.57 -8.47 7.27
N SER A 214 10.64 -9.40 7.06
CA SER A 214 9.33 -9.12 6.45
C SER A 214 8.38 -8.35 7.37
N ILE A 215 8.65 -8.32 8.67
CA ILE A 215 7.87 -7.57 9.67
C ILE A 215 8.58 -6.30 10.15
N THR A 216 9.78 -6.02 9.63
CA THR A 216 10.57 -4.82 9.97
C THR A 216 10.20 -3.67 9.03
N SER A 217 10.39 -2.42 9.48
CA SER A 217 10.13 -1.23 8.65
C SER A 217 11.00 -1.23 7.38
N PHE A 218 10.35 -1.16 6.21
CA PHE A 218 11.03 -1.10 4.91
C PHE A 218 12.04 0.05 4.82
N VAL A 219 11.75 1.21 5.42
CA VAL A 219 12.67 2.37 5.42
C VAL A 219 13.92 2.05 6.25
N ALA A 220 13.75 1.44 7.43
CA ALA A 220 14.89 1.08 8.27
C ALA A 220 15.79 0.05 7.58
N ILE A 221 15.19 -0.95 6.92
CA ILE A 221 15.93 -1.93 6.12
C ILE A 221 16.71 -1.24 5.01
N ALA A 222 16.07 -0.32 4.25
CA ALA A 222 16.72 0.40 3.16
C ALA A 222 17.96 1.19 3.62
N ILE A 223 17.89 1.86 4.77
CA ILE A 223 19.02 2.58 5.38
C ILE A 223 20.15 1.63 5.76
N VAL A 224 19.82 0.49 6.38
CA VAL A 224 20.81 -0.54 6.71
C VAL A 224 21.49 -1.05 5.44
N TRP A 225 20.72 -1.35 4.39
CA TRP A 225 21.29 -1.79 3.12
C TRP A 225 22.12 -0.71 2.40
N GLN A 226 21.79 0.58 2.51
CA GLN A 226 22.67 1.66 2.04
C GLN A 226 24.04 1.61 2.72
N TRP A 227 24.07 1.36 4.03
CA TRP A 227 25.32 1.19 4.76
C TRP A 227 26.08 -0.06 4.30
N LEU A 228 25.41 -1.21 4.12
CA LEU A 228 26.04 -2.43 3.60
C LEU A 228 26.62 -2.24 2.18
N TYR A 229 25.94 -1.46 1.34
CA TYR A 229 26.34 -1.17 -0.04
C TYR A 229 27.38 -0.06 -0.17
N ASN A 230 27.80 0.57 0.93
CA ASN A 230 28.76 1.66 0.87
C ASN A 230 30.12 1.18 0.28
N PRO A 231 30.69 1.90 -0.71
CA PRO A 231 31.99 1.56 -1.31
C PRO A 231 33.16 1.56 -0.33
N ASP A 232 33.16 2.46 0.64
CA ASP A 232 34.31 2.79 1.47
C ASP A 232 34.35 1.96 2.75
N PHE A 233 33.21 1.77 3.40
CA PHE A 233 33.10 1.07 4.70
C PHE A 233 32.02 -0.01 4.75
N GLY A 234 31.36 -0.29 3.62
CA GLY A 234 30.27 -1.26 3.57
C GLY A 234 30.74 -2.71 3.71
N LEU A 235 29.96 -3.51 4.44
CA LEU A 235 30.28 -4.92 4.72
C LEU A 235 30.46 -5.76 3.43
N LEU A 236 29.70 -5.46 2.38
CA LEU A 236 29.81 -6.20 1.11
C LEU A 236 31.14 -5.94 0.41
N ASN A 237 31.62 -4.69 0.41
CA ASN A 237 32.92 -4.36 -0.15
C ASN A 237 34.07 -4.85 0.73
N TYR A 238 33.89 -4.85 2.05
CA TYR A 238 34.82 -5.51 2.95
C TYR A 238 34.92 -7.01 2.65
N ALA A 239 33.81 -7.70 2.39
CA ALA A 239 33.80 -9.10 1.99
C ALA A 239 34.52 -9.33 0.63
N LEU A 240 34.32 -8.45 -0.35
CA LEU A 240 35.01 -8.49 -1.64
C LEU A 240 36.53 -8.31 -1.51
N SER A 241 36.99 -7.54 -0.53
CA SER A 241 38.41 -7.32 -0.28
C SER A 241 39.16 -8.61 0.09
N PHE A 242 38.51 -9.56 0.79
CA PHE A 242 39.10 -10.87 1.08
C PHE A 242 39.31 -11.70 -0.19
N LEU A 243 38.47 -11.50 -1.20
CA LEU A 243 38.58 -12.13 -2.52
C LEU A 243 39.54 -11.37 -3.45
N LYS A 244 40.22 -10.33 -2.95
CA LYS A 244 41.08 -9.41 -3.72
C LYS A 244 40.35 -8.72 -4.88
N LEU A 245 39.04 -8.58 -4.78
CA LEU A 245 38.25 -7.78 -5.71
C LEU A 245 38.22 -6.34 -5.20
N GLY A 246 38.39 -5.35 -6.09
CA GLY A 246 38.33 -3.94 -5.73
C GLY A 246 36.95 -3.50 -5.26
N PRO A 247 36.82 -2.29 -4.66
CA PRO A 247 35.54 -1.79 -4.18
C PRO A 247 34.55 -1.63 -5.35
N TYR A 248 33.34 -2.14 -5.15
CA TYR A 248 32.28 -2.13 -6.16
C TYR A 248 31.23 -1.06 -5.83
N PRO A 249 30.90 -0.14 -6.76
CA PRO A 249 29.95 0.94 -6.55
C PRO A 249 28.50 0.47 -6.69
N TRP A 250 28.03 -0.37 -5.75
CA TRP A 250 26.72 -1.03 -5.77
C TRP A 250 25.56 -0.13 -6.19
N LEU A 251 25.38 1.02 -5.51
CA LEU A 251 24.30 1.97 -5.79
C LEU A 251 24.69 3.11 -6.74
N ASN A 252 25.98 3.36 -6.92
CA ASN A 252 26.48 4.53 -7.66
C ASN A 252 26.78 4.25 -9.13
N HIS A 253 26.48 3.05 -9.63
CA HIS A 253 26.73 2.67 -11.01
C HIS A 253 25.44 2.20 -11.74
N PRO A 254 25.16 2.67 -12.97
CA PRO A 254 23.87 2.43 -13.66
C PRO A 254 23.52 0.95 -13.84
N HIS A 255 24.52 0.09 -14.06
CA HIS A 255 24.29 -1.33 -14.30
C HIS A 255 24.07 -2.15 -13.03
N THR A 256 24.38 -1.59 -11.85
CA THR A 256 24.46 -2.35 -10.59
C THR A 256 23.42 -1.87 -9.60
N ALA A 257 23.04 -0.60 -9.65
CA ALA A 257 22.10 0.00 -8.71
C ALA A 257 20.76 -0.76 -8.69
N LEU A 258 20.21 -1.08 -9.87
CA LEU A 258 18.95 -1.83 -9.95
C LEU A 258 19.11 -3.26 -9.43
N LEU A 259 20.24 -3.91 -9.71
CA LEU A 259 20.55 -5.24 -9.20
C LEU A 259 20.66 -5.25 -7.66
N SER A 260 21.30 -4.24 -7.07
CA SER A 260 21.37 -4.06 -5.61
C SER A 260 19.99 -3.92 -4.97
N LEU A 261 19.08 -3.20 -5.62
CA LEU A 261 17.68 -3.12 -5.16
C LEU A 261 16.97 -4.48 -5.27
N MET A 262 17.20 -5.23 -6.35
CA MET A 262 16.64 -6.57 -6.53
C MET A 262 17.16 -7.57 -5.48
N LEU A 263 18.44 -7.51 -5.12
CA LEU A 263 19.03 -8.35 -4.08
C LEU A 263 18.41 -8.09 -2.70
N MET A 264 18.22 -6.83 -2.35
CA MET A 264 17.52 -6.48 -1.10
C MET A 264 16.08 -7.00 -1.12
N ALA A 265 15.37 -6.83 -2.23
CA ALA A 265 13.99 -7.29 -2.36
C ALA A 265 13.86 -8.81 -2.25
N ILE A 266 14.77 -9.57 -2.86
CA ILE A 266 14.84 -11.04 -2.70
C ILE A 266 15.00 -11.39 -1.22
N TRP A 267 15.90 -10.73 -0.51
CA TRP A 267 16.15 -10.99 0.90
C TRP A 267 14.93 -10.69 1.79
N ILE A 268 14.27 -9.55 1.60
CA ILE A 268 13.07 -9.17 2.39
C ILE A 268 11.92 -10.16 2.14
N GLN A 269 11.71 -10.52 0.87
CA GLN A 269 10.57 -11.35 0.46
C GLN A 269 10.81 -12.85 0.73
N ALA A 270 12.06 -13.29 0.81
CA ALA A 270 12.43 -14.69 0.99
C ALA A 270 11.75 -15.32 2.21
N GLY A 271 11.77 -14.62 3.35
CA GLY A 271 11.17 -15.07 4.59
C GLY A 271 9.66 -15.23 4.51
N TYR A 272 8.97 -14.18 4.04
CA TYR A 272 7.52 -14.16 3.90
C TYR A 272 7.02 -15.26 2.96
N GLN A 273 7.59 -15.36 1.76
CA GLN A 273 7.20 -16.35 0.76
C GLN A 273 7.54 -17.77 1.20
N MET A 274 8.66 -17.97 1.91
CA MET A 274 9.03 -19.26 2.50
C MET A 274 7.94 -19.78 3.44
N VAL A 275 7.38 -18.93 4.32
CA VAL A 275 6.32 -19.34 5.25
C VAL A 275 5.06 -19.78 4.50
N ILE A 276 4.70 -19.08 3.42
CA ILE A 276 3.56 -19.45 2.58
C ILE A 276 3.81 -20.77 1.86
N PHE A 277 4.98 -20.95 1.25
CA PHE A 277 5.36 -22.23 0.63
C PHE A 277 5.40 -23.38 1.64
N LEU A 278 5.87 -23.13 2.85
CA LEU A 278 5.90 -24.13 3.92
C LEU A 278 4.48 -24.55 4.33
N ALA A 279 3.54 -23.62 4.44
CA ALA A 279 2.14 -23.94 4.69
C ALA A 279 1.54 -24.77 3.54
N GLY A 280 1.86 -24.43 2.29
CA GLY A 280 1.47 -25.23 1.11
C GLY A 280 2.05 -26.65 1.14
N LEU A 281 3.33 -26.78 1.50
CA LEU A 281 4.02 -28.08 1.61
C LEU A 281 3.40 -28.98 2.69
N GLN A 282 3.02 -28.39 3.83
CA GLN A 282 2.42 -29.12 4.95
C GLN A 282 0.99 -29.60 4.67
N ASN A 283 0.29 -28.96 3.73
CA ASN A 283 -1.04 -29.41 3.30
C ASN A 283 -1.00 -30.62 2.35
N ILE A 284 0.17 -30.99 1.83
CA ILE A 284 0.28 -32.15 0.93
C ILE A 284 0.21 -33.44 1.78
N PRO A 285 -0.76 -34.34 1.53
CA PRO A 285 -0.90 -35.56 2.31
C PRO A 285 0.35 -36.46 2.24
N ALA A 286 0.79 -36.96 3.39
CA ALA A 286 1.99 -37.80 3.51
C ALA A 286 1.91 -39.10 2.69
N TYR A 287 0.71 -39.69 2.57
CA TYR A 287 0.51 -40.97 1.86
C TYR A 287 0.90 -40.91 0.38
N LEU A 288 0.84 -39.73 -0.26
CA LEU A 288 1.28 -39.55 -1.66
C LEU A 288 2.79 -39.75 -1.79
N TYR A 289 3.55 -39.31 -0.79
CA TYR A 289 5.00 -39.51 -0.75
C TYR A 289 5.35 -40.97 -0.44
N GLU A 290 4.62 -41.61 0.48
CA GLU A 290 4.81 -43.02 0.84
C GLU A 290 4.53 -43.95 -0.33
N ALA A 291 3.41 -43.74 -1.04
CA ALA A 291 3.08 -44.50 -2.26
C ALA A 291 4.16 -44.35 -3.33
N ALA A 292 4.65 -43.13 -3.56
CA ALA A 292 5.71 -42.88 -4.52
C ALA A 292 7.05 -43.54 -4.14
N ILE A 293 7.35 -43.65 -2.84
CA ILE A 293 8.55 -44.36 -2.34
C ILE A 293 8.41 -45.86 -2.62
N ILE A 294 7.23 -46.44 -2.41
CA ILE A 294 6.94 -47.85 -2.71
C ILE A 294 7.09 -48.13 -4.22
N ASP A 295 6.66 -47.19 -5.07
CA ASP A 295 6.83 -47.26 -6.53
C ASP A 295 8.28 -47.01 -7.01
N GLY A 296 9.24 -46.83 -6.09
CA GLY A 296 10.66 -46.61 -6.41
C GLY A 296 11.00 -45.19 -6.87
N ALA A 297 10.12 -44.22 -6.67
CA ALA A 297 10.37 -42.83 -7.08
C ALA A 297 11.46 -42.18 -6.22
N ASN A 298 12.49 -41.64 -6.86
CA ASN A 298 13.56 -40.90 -6.18
C ASN A 298 13.10 -39.47 -5.79
N ALA A 299 13.91 -38.77 -4.99
CA ALA A 299 13.55 -37.44 -4.47
C ALA A 299 13.27 -36.40 -5.57
N TRP A 300 14.00 -36.44 -6.68
CA TRP A 300 13.81 -35.53 -7.81
C TRP A 300 12.50 -35.81 -8.54
N GLN A 301 12.17 -37.08 -8.75
CA GLN A 301 10.90 -37.51 -9.33
C GLN A 301 9.72 -37.10 -8.43
N ARG A 302 9.82 -37.32 -7.12
CA ARG A 302 8.78 -36.89 -6.16
C ARG A 302 8.59 -35.37 -6.17
N PHE A 303 9.67 -34.60 -6.25
CA PHE A 303 9.57 -33.14 -6.33
C PHE A 303 8.81 -32.68 -7.58
N TRP A 304 9.23 -33.11 -8.77
CA TRP A 304 8.61 -32.63 -10.02
C TRP A 304 7.25 -33.23 -10.33
N ARG A 305 6.96 -34.45 -9.85
CA ARG A 305 5.70 -35.15 -10.17
C ARG A 305 4.62 -35.01 -9.10
N ILE A 306 5.00 -34.71 -7.86
CA ILE A 306 4.07 -34.65 -6.73
C ILE A 306 4.12 -33.26 -6.09
N THR A 307 5.28 -32.88 -5.54
CA THR A 307 5.40 -31.65 -4.74
C THR A 307 5.11 -30.40 -5.56
N PHE A 308 5.83 -30.18 -6.66
CA PHE A 308 5.71 -28.96 -7.46
C PHE A 308 4.32 -28.82 -8.11
N PRO A 309 3.71 -29.87 -8.71
CA PRO A 309 2.34 -29.79 -9.20
C PRO A 309 1.30 -29.48 -8.11
N LEU A 310 1.40 -30.10 -6.93
CA LEU A 310 0.47 -29.87 -5.83
C LEU A 310 0.69 -28.51 -5.14
N LEU A 311 1.89 -27.94 -5.26
CA LEU A 311 2.19 -26.57 -4.83
C LEU A 311 1.78 -25.50 -5.86
N MET A 312 1.24 -25.87 -7.03
CA MET A 312 0.90 -24.88 -8.06
C MET A 312 -0.07 -23.78 -7.59
N PRO A 313 -1.13 -24.06 -6.79
CA PRO A 313 -2.01 -23.00 -6.30
C PRO A 313 -1.27 -21.99 -5.41
N THR A 314 -0.40 -22.48 -4.53
CA THR A 314 0.46 -21.64 -3.68
C THR A 314 1.48 -20.85 -4.50
N THR A 315 2.12 -21.50 -5.46
CA THR A 315 3.10 -20.89 -6.37
C THR A 315 2.45 -19.78 -7.21
N PHE A 316 1.25 -20.03 -7.72
CA PHE A 316 0.49 -19.06 -8.50
C PHE A 316 0.10 -17.84 -7.66
N PHE A 317 -0.44 -18.06 -6.45
CA PHE A 317 -0.75 -16.97 -5.53
C PHE A 317 0.47 -16.09 -5.23
N ILE A 318 1.62 -16.71 -4.91
CA ILE A 318 2.86 -15.97 -4.64
C ILE A 318 3.33 -15.23 -5.90
N LEU A 319 3.24 -15.85 -7.09
CA LEU A 319 3.65 -15.22 -8.35
C LEU A 319 2.82 -13.96 -8.63
N VAL A 320 1.49 -14.07 -8.58
CA VAL A 320 0.57 -12.96 -8.86
C VAL A 320 0.81 -11.81 -7.90
N THR A 321 0.80 -12.09 -6.59
CA THR A 321 1.01 -11.07 -5.56
C THR A 321 2.40 -10.43 -5.63
N SER A 322 3.45 -11.21 -5.92
CA SER A 322 4.81 -10.69 -6.04
C SER A 322 5.02 -9.85 -7.30
N VAL A 323 4.39 -10.23 -8.43
CA VAL A 323 4.44 -9.41 -9.65
C VAL A 323 3.73 -8.08 -9.41
N ILE A 324 2.52 -8.08 -8.83
CA ILE A 324 1.81 -6.84 -8.47
C ILE A 324 2.69 -5.97 -7.56
N GLY A 325 3.28 -6.56 -6.51
CA GLY A 325 4.16 -5.84 -5.59
C GLY A 325 5.42 -5.28 -6.27
N SER A 326 6.01 -6.01 -7.23
CA SER A 326 7.19 -5.55 -7.96
C SER A 326 6.92 -4.32 -8.83
N PHE A 327 5.74 -4.23 -9.44
CA PHE A 327 5.31 -3.07 -10.21
C PHE A 327 4.96 -1.87 -9.31
N GLN A 328 4.69 -2.11 -8.03
CA GLN A 328 4.37 -1.11 -7.03
C GLN A 328 5.57 -0.69 -6.16
N VAL A 329 6.79 -1.09 -6.53
CA VAL A 329 7.99 -0.77 -5.75
C VAL A 329 8.24 0.74 -5.70
N PHE A 330 8.46 1.27 -4.50
CA PHE A 330 8.68 2.69 -4.27
C PHE A 330 9.75 2.95 -3.21
N THR A 331 9.53 2.47 -1.98
CA THR A 331 10.30 2.88 -0.79
C THR A 331 11.81 2.72 -0.95
N GLN A 332 12.27 1.56 -1.44
CA GLN A 332 13.70 1.32 -1.60
C GLN A 332 14.33 2.18 -2.68
N VAL A 333 13.62 2.47 -3.78
CA VAL A 333 14.13 3.35 -4.83
C VAL A 333 14.25 4.76 -4.28
N TYR A 334 13.21 5.24 -3.61
CA TYR A 334 13.16 6.56 -2.98
C TYR A 334 14.27 6.75 -1.94
N VAL A 335 14.41 5.81 -1.00
CA VAL A 335 15.38 5.94 0.10
C VAL A 335 16.81 5.73 -0.38
N MET A 336 17.05 4.73 -1.26
CA MET A 336 18.41 4.27 -1.54
C MET A 336 19.09 4.97 -2.69
N THR A 337 18.33 5.39 -3.70
CA THR A 337 18.88 5.75 -5.03
C THR A 337 18.26 7.01 -5.63
N GLU A 338 17.06 7.42 -5.19
CA GLU A 338 16.28 8.51 -5.78
C GLU A 338 16.15 8.40 -7.31
N GLY A 339 16.02 7.15 -7.81
CA GLY A 339 15.94 6.83 -9.23
C GLY A 339 17.28 6.85 -10.00
N GLY A 340 18.38 7.21 -9.34
CA GLY A 340 19.71 7.27 -9.94
C GLY A 340 20.49 5.95 -9.95
N PRO A 341 21.72 5.97 -10.51
CA PRO A 341 22.28 7.05 -11.32
C PRO A 341 21.69 7.05 -12.74
N LEU A 342 21.67 8.20 -13.42
CA LEU A 342 21.18 8.35 -14.82
C LEU A 342 19.78 7.74 -15.07
N LYS A 343 18.85 7.89 -14.11
CA LYS A 343 17.51 7.29 -14.16
C LYS A 343 17.50 5.75 -14.30
N ALA A 344 18.59 5.07 -13.95
CA ALA A 344 18.71 3.61 -14.09
C ALA A 344 17.87 2.83 -13.08
N THR A 345 17.48 3.45 -11.96
CA THR A 345 16.59 2.85 -10.95
C THR A 345 15.25 3.56 -10.86
N GLU A 346 15.00 4.55 -11.73
CA GLU A 346 13.72 5.26 -11.78
C GLU A 346 12.63 4.29 -12.25
N VAL A 347 11.89 3.73 -11.31
CA VAL A 347 10.74 2.84 -11.55
C VAL A 347 9.46 3.65 -11.71
N ILE A 348 8.43 3.02 -12.29
CA ILE A 348 7.17 3.68 -12.67
C ILE A 348 6.50 4.43 -11.51
N VAL A 349 6.43 3.85 -10.32
CA VAL A 349 5.78 4.50 -9.15
C VAL A 349 6.60 5.67 -8.64
N TYR A 350 7.93 5.57 -8.65
CA TYR A 350 8.79 6.70 -8.32
C TYR A 350 8.67 7.83 -9.35
N HIS A 351 8.56 7.49 -10.64
CA HIS A 351 8.29 8.46 -11.70
C HIS A 351 6.92 9.15 -11.53
N ILE A 352 5.87 8.41 -11.16
CA ILE A 352 4.56 8.97 -10.80
C ILE A 352 4.69 9.92 -9.62
N TYR A 353 5.42 9.52 -8.57
CA TYR A 353 5.65 10.34 -7.39
C TYR A 353 6.31 11.67 -7.76
N LYS A 354 7.40 11.65 -8.53
CA LYS A 354 8.08 12.89 -8.98
C LYS A 354 7.13 13.81 -9.74
N ASN A 355 6.30 13.26 -10.63
CA ASN A 355 5.32 14.07 -11.36
C ASN A 355 4.23 14.65 -10.47
N ALA A 356 3.76 13.90 -9.47
CA ALA A 356 2.72 14.36 -8.55
C ALA A 356 3.23 15.41 -7.56
N TRP A 357 4.40 15.17 -6.97
CA TRP A 357 4.87 15.89 -5.78
C TRP A 357 6.02 16.85 -6.05
N ASP A 358 6.93 16.53 -6.98
CA ASP A 358 8.05 17.42 -7.30
C ASP A 358 7.64 18.40 -8.42
N TYR A 359 7.03 17.88 -9.49
CA TYR A 359 6.57 18.68 -10.63
C TYR A 359 5.14 19.21 -10.47
N LEU A 360 4.40 18.75 -9.45
CA LEU A 360 3.05 19.21 -9.12
C LEU A 360 2.04 19.07 -10.29
N ARG A 361 2.26 18.07 -11.16
CA ARG A 361 1.43 17.71 -12.31
C ARG A 361 0.47 16.58 -11.94
N MET A 362 -0.50 16.88 -11.07
CA MET A 362 -1.46 15.90 -10.53
C MET A 362 -2.31 15.22 -11.61
N GLY A 363 -2.72 15.95 -12.65
CA GLY A 363 -3.47 15.38 -13.80
C GLY A 363 -2.67 14.31 -14.53
N TYR A 364 -1.43 14.64 -14.88
CA TYR A 364 -0.50 13.76 -15.57
C TYR A 364 -0.12 12.54 -14.72
N ALA A 365 0.19 12.73 -13.43
CA ALA A 365 0.50 11.65 -12.50
C ALA A 365 -0.68 10.70 -12.26
N SER A 366 -1.91 11.24 -12.18
CA SER A 366 -3.13 10.42 -12.08
C SER A 366 -3.33 9.58 -13.34
N ALA A 367 -3.14 10.16 -14.52
CA ALA A 367 -3.21 9.43 -15.79
C ALA A 367 -2.17 8.28 -15.84
N MET A 368 -0.92 8.53 -15.43
CA MET A 368 0.10 7.47 -15.34
C MET A 368 -0.29 6.36 -14.37
N SER A 369 -0.87 6.69 -13.22
CA SER A 369 -1.37 5.70 -12.25
C SER A 369 -2.44 4.77 -12.87
N PHE A 370 -3.35 5.32 -13.69
CA PHE A 370 -4.35 4.51 -14.41
C PHE A 370 -3.75 3.65 -15.51
N VAL A 371 -2.74 4.16 -16.24
CA VAL A 371 -2.01 3.34 -17.22
C VAL A 371 -1.32 2.17 -16.52
N LEU A 372 -0.65 2.42 -15.39
CA LEU A 372 -0.04 1.38 -14.58
C LEU A 372 -1.07 0.35 -14.07
N PHE A 373 -2.24 0.82 -13.60
CA PHE A 373 -3.33 -0.06 -13.19
C PHE A 373 -3.78 -0.99 -14.33
N ILE A 374 -3.96 -0.46 -15.54
CA ILE A 374 -4.33 -1.26 -16.73
C ILE A 374 -3.24 -2.28 -17.06
N ILE A 375 -1.96 -1.90 -16.98
CA ILE A 375 -0.83 -2.81 -17.21
C ILE A 375 -0.85 -3.95 -16.19
N ILE A 376 -0.96 -3.64 -14.89
CA ILE A 376 -1.02 -4.64 -13.83
C ILE A 376 -2.23 -5.56 -14.02
N LEU A 377 -3.43 -5.00 -14.28
CA LEU A 377 -4.65 -5.77 -14.53
C LEU A 377 -4.47 -6.70 -15.73
N GLY A 378 -3.91 -6.22 -16.84
CA GLY A 378 -3.63 -7.02 -18.02
C GLY A 378 -2.67 -8.17 -17.74
N LEU A 379 -1.59 -7.91 -17.00
CA LEU A 379 -0.64 -8.94 -16.56
C LEU A 379 -1.30 -9.97 -15.64
N THR A 380 -2.11 -9.54 -14.68
CA THR A 380 -2.85 -10.43 -13.78
C THR A 380 -3.83 -11.30 -14.57
N LEU A 381 -4.63 -10.73 -15.47
CA LEU A 381 -5.55 -11.50 -16.31
C LEU A 381 -4.81 -12.51 -17.21
N LEU A 382 -3.64 -12.13 -17.73
CA LEU A 382 -2.77 -13.04 -18.48
C LEU A 382 -2.27 -14.19 -17.61
N GLN A 383 -1.80 -13.91 -16.40
CA GLN A 383 -1.37 -14.92 -15.42
C GLN A 383 -2.51 -15.91 -15.12
N PHE A 384 -3.72 -15.41 -14.83
CA PHE A 384 -4.90 -16.24 -14.59
C PHE A 384 -5.28 -17.08 -15.82
N ARG A 385 -5.16 -16.54 -17.04
CA ARG A 385 -5.48 -17.30 -18.26
C ARG A 385 -4.47 -18.42 -18.53
N LEU A 386 -3.18 -18.19 -18.25
CA LEU A 386 -2.11 -19.15 -18.49
C LEU A 386 -2.05 -20.25 -17.41
N MET A 387 -2.28 -19.88 -16.14
CA MET A 387 -2.10 -20.79 -15.00
C MET A 387 -3.42 -21.25 -14.35
N GLY A 388 -4.48 -20.43 -14.39
CA GLY A 388 -5.78 -20.73 -13.77
C GLY A 388 -6.53 -21.93 -14.38
N LYS A 389 -6.19 -22.35 -15.61
CA LYS A 389 -6.73 -23.60 -16.19
C LYS A 389 -6.27 -24.87 -15.49
N ARG A 390 -5.20 -24.80 -14.68
CA ARG A 390 -4.67 -25.95 -13.91
C ARG A 390 -5.25 -26.04 -12.49
N GLU A 391 -5.92 -25.00 -12.00
CA GLU A 391 -6.48 -24.94 -10.64
C GLU A 391 -7.84 -25.65 -10.52
N ALA A 392 -8.52 -25.88 -11.64
CA ALA A 392 -9.86 -26.49 -11.66
C ALA A 392 -9.86 -28.05 -11.63
N TRP A 393 -8.70 -28.69 -11.46
CA TRP A 393 -8.55 -30.16 -11.53
C TRP A 393 -7.97 -30.79 -10.25
N THR A 394 -7.99 -30.06 -9.13
CA THR A 394 -7.90 -30.62 -7.77
C THR A 394 -9.23 -30.44 -7.09
#